data_AF-A0A2G4I059-F1
#
_entry.id   AF-A0A2G4I059-F1
#
_cell.length_a   1.000
_cell.length_b   1.000
_cell.length_c   1.000
_cell.angle_alpha   90.00
_cell.angle_beta   90.00
_cell.angle_gamma   90.00
#
_symmetry.space_group_name_H-M   'P 1'
#
loop_
_entity.id
_entity.type
_entity.pdbx_description
1 polymer ?
#
loop_
_entity_poly.entity_id
_entity_poly.type
_entity_poly.pdbx_seq_one_letter_code
_entity_poly.pdbx_strand_id
1 'polypeptide(L)'
;MYAQDFDESIGPQAQAAAAMRSKRYREAEDLYRQLLQKNPESMTYKHLLSHSLLGQVRFHESDSVLRVAYQQDSLHPGTYWYWGLLAERQNQYVRAYVFFRKYIDRSKRFSEFNQSAWLHAGSSYRRKMHQEGIHALEWADMIYCYENYLQSQPADPMIPALKDFLDSARTKQPQGNEKLVWDEQ
;
A
#
# COMPACT_ATOMS: atom_id res chain seq x y z
N MET A 1 -39.15 14.29 -32.56
CA MET A 1 -38.83 13.22 -31.58
C MET A 1 -37.34 13.37 -31.31
N TYR A 2 -36.97 14.18 -30.31
CA TYR A 2 -35.58 14.43 -29.98
C TYR A 2 -35.06 13.23 -29.19
N ALA A 3 -34.08 12.52 -29.74
CA ALA A 3 -33.24 11.63 -28.97
C ALA A 3 -32.61 12.49 -27.86
N GLN A 4 -33.01 12.23 -26.61
CA GLN A 4 -32.22 12.63 -25.47
C GLN A 4 -30.96 11.77 -25.54
N ASP A 5 -29.90 12.34 -26.10
CA ASP A 5 -28.55 11.84 -25.88
C ASP A 5 -28.30 11.92 -24.37
N PHE A 6 -28.49 10.79 -23.70
CA PHE A 6 -27.93 10.55 -22.39
C PHE A 6 -26.40 10.57 -22.58
N ASP A 7 -25.81 11.75 -22.54
CA ASP A 7 -24.41 11.87 -22.12
C ASP A 7 -24.37 11.39 -20.67
N GLU A 8 -24.23 10.08 -20.51
CA GLU A 8 -23.94 9.40 -19.26
C GLU A 8 -22.50 9.74 -18.87
N SER A 9 -22.24 11.05 -18.69
CA SER A 9 -20.95 11.57 -18.30
C SER A 9 -20.62 10.95 -16.96
N ILE A 10 -19.68 10.00 -17.00
CA ILE A 10 -19.14 9.35 -15.81
C ILE A 10 -18.82 10.45 -14.80
N GLY A 11 -19.40 10.39 -13.59
CA GLY A 11 -19.22 11.45 -12.58
C GLY A 11 -17.73 11.71 -12.28
N PRO A 12 -17.35 12.90 -11.81
CA PRO A 12 -15.94 13.30 -11.68
C PRO A 12 -15.11 12.34 -10.80
N GLN A 13 -15.73 11.68 -9.82
CA GLN A 13 -15.12 10.62 -9.01
C GLN A 13 -14.75 9.40 -9.86
N ALA A 14 -15.67 8.95 -10.71
CA ALA A 14 -15.46 7.79 -11.55
C ALA A 14 -14.50 8.10 -12.73
N GLN A 15 -14.47 9.34 -13.21
CA GLN A 15 -13.42 9.83 -14.12
C GLN A 15 -12.04 9.80 -13.45
N ALA A 16 -11.91 10.31 -12.23
CA ALA A 16 -10.65 10.29 -11.49
C ALA A 16 -10.17 8.85 -11.23
N ALA A 17 -11.09 7.96 -10.87
CA ALA A 17 -10.79 6.54 -10.68
C ALA A 17 -10.40 5.86 -12.01
N ALA A 18 -11.07 6.20 -13.12
CA ALA A 18 -10.71 5.69 -14.45
C ALA A 18 -9.32 6.19 -14.89
N ALA A 19 -9.01 7.46 -14.68
CA ALA A 19 -7.69 8.03 -14.93
C ALA A 19 -6.60 7.29 -14.13
N MET A 20 -6.86 6.99 -12.84
CA MET A 20 -5.96 6.17 -12.02
C MET A 20 -5.75 4.76 -12.59
N ARG A 21 -6.83 4.05 -12.96
CA ARG A 21 -6.73 2.69 -13.53
C ARG A 21 -5.96 2.68 -14.85
N SER A 22 -6.13 3.71 -15.68
CA SER A 22 -5.40 3.89 -16.94
C SER A 22 -4.00 4.49 -16.76
N LYS A 23 -3.50 4.64 -15.53
CA LYS A 23 -2.20 5.26 -15.19
C LYS A 23 -2.03 6.69 -15.71
N ARG A 24 -3.13 7.39 -16.01
CA ARG A 24 -3.16 8.81 -16.36
C ARG A 24 -3.09 9.65 -15.08
N TYR A 25 -1.97 9.56 -14.38
CA TYR A 25 -1.85 10.06 -13.00
C TYR A 25 -1.98 11.58 -12.88
N ARG A 26 -1.53 12.34 -13.89
CA ARG A 26 -1.66 13.79 -13.90
C ARG A 26 -3.12 14.22 -13.99
N GLU A 27 -3.90 13.61 -14.89
CA GLU A 27 -5.33 13.85 -15.01
C GLU A 27 -6.07 13.45 -13.72
N ALA A 28 -5.70 12.31 -13.12
CA ALA A 28 -6.27 11.91 -11.83
C ALA A 28 -5.98 12.92 -10.72
N GLU A 29 -4.75 13.46 -10.64
CA GLU A 29 -4.41 14.54 -9.71
C GLU A 29 -5.32 15.76 -9.90
N ASP A 30 -5.44 16.25 -11.14
CA ASP A 30 -6.23 17.44 -11.43
C ASP A 30 -7.69 17.24 -10.98
N LEU A 31 -8.26 16.08 -11.28
CA LEU A 31 -9.62 15.71 -10.86
C LEU A 31 -9.75 15.58 -9.34
N TYR A 32 -8.79 14.95 -8.64
CA TYR A 32 -8.84 14.86 -7.18
C TYR A 32 -8.67 16.21 -6.49
N ARG A 33 -7.87 17.13 -7.05
CA ARG A 33 -7.76 18.50 -6.55
C ARG A 33 -9.08 19.26 -6.71
N GLN A 34 -9.78 19.12 -7.85
CA GLN A 34 -11.11 19.69 -8.04
C GLN A 34 -12.16 19.11 -7.09
N LEU A 35 -12.12 17.80 -6.85
CA LEU A 35 -12.99 17.13 -5.87
C LEU A 35 -12.73 17.63 -4.44
N LEU A 36 -11.46 17.85 -4.09
CA LEU A 36 -11.07 18.43 -2.79
C LEU A 36 -11.45 19.90 -2.64
N GLN A 37 -11.49 20.69 -3.72
CA GLN A 37 -12.04 22.05 -3.65
C GLN A 37 -13.52 22.06 -3.23
N LYS A 38 -14.28 21.06 -3.68
CA LYS A 38 -15.71 20.90 -3.33
C LYS A 38 -15.92 20.23 -1.97
N ASN A 39 -15.03 19.32 -1.58
CA ASN A 39 -15.06 18.63 -0.30
C ASN A 39 -13.65 18.53 0.33
N PRO A 40 -13.18 19.61 1.00
CA PRO A 40 -11.83 19.69 1.54
C PRO A 40 -11.53 18.66 2.63
N GLU A 41 -12.55 18.17 3.34
CA GLU A 41 -12.41 17.24 4.46
C GLU A 41 -12.39 15.76 4.04
N SER A 42 -12.56 15.48 2.74
CA SER A 42 -12.57 14.10 2.23
C SER A 42 -11.20 13.42 2.40
N MET A 43 -11.10 12.54 3.40
CA MET A 43 -9.92 11.69 3.61
C MET A 43 -9.63 10.83 2.38
N THR A 44 -10.67 10.25 1.79
CA THR A 44 -10.56 9.45 0.56
C THR A 44 -9.91 10.22 -0.59
N TYR A 45 -10.28 11.49 -0.81
CA TYR A 45 -9.69 12.27 -1.90
C TYR A 45 -8.26 12.73 -1.58
N LYS A 46 -7.92 13.03 -0.32
CA LYS A 46 -6.52 13.29 0.09
C LYS A 46 -5.63 12.08 -0.16
N HIS A 47 -6.11 10.90 0.20
CA HIS A 47 -5.46 9.62 -0.02
C HIS A 47 -5.27 9.28 -1.50
N LEU A 48 -6.32 9.45 -2.32
CA LEU A 48 -6.23 9.20 -3.76
C LEU A 48 -5.38 10.25 -4.50
N LEU A 49 -5.36 11.50 -4.03
CA LEU A 49 -4.41 12.52 -4.50
C LEU A 49 -2.96 12.13 -4.18
N SER A 50 -2.69 11.66 -2.95
CA SER A 50 -1.38 11.11 -2.60
C SER A 50 -0.99 9.95 -3.52
N HIS A 51 -1.94 9.06 -3.85
CA HIS A 51 -1.70 7.93 -4.76
C HIS A 51 -1.35 8.38 -6.18
N SER A 52 -2.06 9.37 -6.73
CA SER A 52 -1.75 9.89 -8.07
C SER A 52 -0.38 10.56 -8.11
N LEU A 53 0.02 11.27 -7.04
CA LEU A 53 1.36 11.85 -6.89
C LEU A 53 2.46 10.77 -6.80
N LEU A 54 2.19 9.65 -6.12
CA LEU A 54 3.10 8.49 -6.11
C LEU A 54 3.30 7.88 -7.50
N GLY A 55 2.23 7.79 -8.29
CA GLY A 55 2.29 7.36 -9.69
C GLY A 55 3.18 8.26 -10.56
N GLN A 56 3.28 9.54 -10.19
CA GLN A 56 4.15 10.53 -10.83
C GLN A 56 5.55 10.63 -10.21
N VAL A 57 5.89 9.80 -9.21
CA VAL A 57 7.18 9.86 -8.49
C VAL A 57 7.38 11.19 -7.73
N ARG A 58 6.29 11.91 -7.42
CA ARG A 58 6.31 13.18 -6.68
C ARG A 58 6.20 12.93 -5.18
N PHE A 59 7.24 12.32 -4.62
CA PHE A 59 7.27 11.81 -3.24
C PHE A 59 7.08 12.88 -2.16
N HIS A 60 7.74 14.04 -2.31
CA HIS A 60 7.63 15.14 -1.34
C HIS A 60 6.21 15.69 -1.23
N GLU A 61 5.54 15.88 -2.37
CA GLU A 61 4.17 16.38 -2.40
C GLU A 61 3.17 15.34 -1.89
N SER A 62 3.39 14.06 -2.21
CA SER A 62 2.62 12.97 -1.65
C SER A 62 2.72 12.95 -0.11
N ASP A 63 3.94 13.06 0.45
CA ASP A 63 4.14 13.13 1.91
C ASP A 63 3.45 14.35 2.52
N SER A 64 3.49 15.49 1.84
CA SER A 64 2.81 16.72 2.29
C SER A 64 1.30 16.54 2.38
N VAL A 65 0.67 15.92 1.39
CA VAL A 65 -0.77 15.59 1.40
C VAL A 65 -1.10 14.61 2.53
N LEU A 66 -0.25 13.60 2.76
CA LEU A 66 -0.46 12.63 3.84
C LEU A 66 -0.28 13.23 5.23
N ARG A 67 0.62 14.20 5.41
CA ARG A 67 0.74 14.97 6.67
C ARG A 67 -0.52 15.78 6.97
N VAL A 68 -1.12 16.40 5.96
CA VAL A 68 -2.41 17.10 6.11
C VAL A 68 -3.51 16.11 6.52
N ALA A 69 -3.59 14.94 5.86
CA ALA A 69 -4.55 13.91 6.24
C ALA A 69 -4.33 13.39 7.67
N TYR A 70 -3.07 13.22 8.08
CA TYR A 70 -2.72 12.82 9.45
C TYR A 70 -3.07 13.87 10.50
N GLN A 71 -2.88 15.15 10.20
CA GLN A 71 -3.26 16.24 11.09
C GLN A 71 -4.77 16.31 11.29
N GLN A 72 -5.55 16.00 10.25
CA GLN A 72 -7.01 15.93 10.34
C GLN A 72 -7.48 14.72 11.15
N ASP A 73 -6.96 13.53 10.85
CA ASP A 73 -7.26 12.30 11.60
C ASP A 73 -6.03 11.39 11.68
N SER A 74 -5.36 11.42 12.83
CA SER A 74 -4.16 10.62 13.10
C SER A 74 -4.43 9.12 13.29
N LEU A 75 -5.70 8.73 13.44
CA LEU A 75 -6.11 7.33 13.62
C LEU A 75 -6.59 6.68 12.32
N HIS A 76 -6.83 7.47 11.27
CA HIS A 76 -7.33 6.96 10.01
C HIS A 76 -6.35 5.95 9.36
N PRO A 77 -6.75 4.68 9.16
CA PRO A 77 -5.84 3.65 8.65
C PRO A 77 -5.30 4.00 7.26
N GLY A 78 -6.15 4.50 6.36
CA GLY A 78 -5.75 4.90 5.00
C GLY A 78 -4.49 5.78 4.93
N THR A 79 -4.26 6.69 5.88
CA THR A 79 -3.06 7.54 5.88
C THR A 79 -1.78 6.70 6.02
N TYR A 80 -1.80 5.68 6.88
CA TYR A 80 -0.68 4.76 7.05
C TYR A 80 -0.49 3.83 5.84
N TRP A 81 -1.58 3.44 5.16
CA TRP A 81 -1.48 2.67 3.91
C TRP A 81 -0.68 3.42 2.86
N TYR A 82 -1.02 4.67 2.59
CA TYR A 82 -0.33 5.47 1.57
C TYR A 82 1.08 5.87 1.97
N TRP A 83 1.37 6.08 3.26
CA TRP A 83 2.75 6.22 3.73
C TRP A 83 3.57 4.93 3.55
N GLY A 84 2.96 3.77 3.73
CA GLY A 84 3.57 2.47 3.42
C GLY A 84 3.95 2.36 1.95
N LEU A 85 3.01 2.66 1.05
CA LEU A 85 3.28 2.71 -0.40
C LEU A 85 4.35 3.73 -0.77
N LEU A 86 4.33 4.92 -0.17
CA LEU A 86 5.34 5.96 -0.39
C LEU A 86 6.75 5.49 0.02
N ALA A 87 6.87 4.85 1.18
CA ALA A 87 8.13 4.31 1.67
C ALA A 87 8.61 3.14 0.78
N GLU A 88 7.70 2.27 0.36
CA GLU A 88 7.99 1.16 -0.54
C GLU A 88 8.53 1.66 -1.89
N ARG A 89 7.92 2.70 -2.47
CA ARG A 89 8.36 3.32 -3.73
C ARG A 89 9.72 4.01 -3.64
N GLN A 90 10.18 4.32 -2.43
CA GLN A 90 11.50 4.87 -2.15
C GLN A 90 12.50 3.82 -1.64
N ASN A 91 12.15 2.52 -1.70
CA ASN A 91 12.97 1.42 -1.17
C ASN A 91 13.30 1.56 0.33
N GLN A 92 12.47 2.26 1.10
CA GLN A 92 12.65 2.45 2.54
C GLN A 92 12.00 1.29 3.30
N TYR A 93 12.57 0.08 3.20
CA TYR A 93 11.94 -1.18 3.62
C TYR A 93 11.42 -1.18 5.06
N VAL A 94 12.25 -0.78 6.02
CA VAL A 94 11.86 -0.75 7.44
C VAL A 94 10.72 0.24 7.67
N ARG A 95 10.74 1.41 7.01
CA ARG A 95 9.65 2.40 7.14
C ARG A 95 8.37 1.92 6.50
N ALA A 96 8.45 1.30 5.31
CA ALA A 96 7.30 0.73 4.62
C ALA A 96 6.60 -0.31 5.52
N TYR A 97 7.37 -1.24 6.06
CA TYR A 97 6.88 -2.22 7.02
C TYR A 97 6.18 -1.58 8.22
N VAL A 98 6.82 -0.60 8.88
CA VAL A 98 6.24 0.09 10.06
C VAL A 98 4.90 0.73 9.72
N PHE A 99 4.77 1.36 8.56
CA PHE A 99 3.52 1.97 8.13
C PHE A 99 2.44 0.95 7.79
N PHE A 100 2.77 -0.15 7.09
CA PHE A 100 1.81 -1.22 6.85
C PHE A 100 1.36 -1.93 8.13
N ARG A 101 2.27 -2.13 9.11
CA ARG A 101 1.90 -2.63 10.44
C ARG A 101 0.90 -1.70 11.14
N LYS A 102 1.16 -0.38 11.11
CA LYS A 102 0.22 0.61 11.66
C LYS A 102 -1.14 0.57 10.94
N TYR A 103 -1.16 0.42 9.62
CA TYR A 103 -2.41 0.23 8.87
C TYR A 103 -3.17 -1.00 9.40
N ILE A 104 -2.52 -2.16 9.49
CA ILE A 104 -3.12 -3.41 9.98
C ILE A 104 -3.72 -3.23 11.38
N ASP A 105 -2.99 -2.60 12.30
CA ASP A 105 -3.46 -2.41 13.67
C ASP A 105 -4.62 -1.41 13.79
N ARG A 106 -4.62 -0.36 12.95
CA ARG A 106 -5.69 0.65 12.96
C ARG A 106 -6.95 0.17 12.26
N SER A 107 -6.81 -0.61 11.19
CA SER A 107 -7.95 -1.17 10.46
C SER A 107 -8.76 -2.18 11.28
N LYS A 108 -8.24 -2.78 12.35
CA LYS A 108 -9.06 -3.63 13.25
C LYS A 108 -10.29 -2.90 13.83
N ARG A 109 -10.28 -1.56 13.81
CA ARG A 109 -11.35 -0.70 14.33
C ARG A 109 -12.33 -0.20 13.27
N PHE A 110 -11.99 -0.32 11.99
CA PHE A 110 -12.80 0.14 10.87
C PHE A 110 -13.07 -1.12 10.04
N SER A 111 -14.32 -1.53 9.86
CA SER A 111 -14.71 -2.80 9.23
C SER A 111 -14.17 -3.05 7.80
N GLU A 112 -13.33 -2.15 7.29
CA GLU A 112 -12.59 -2.21 6.04
C GLU A 112 -11.10 -2.51 6.32
N PHE A 113 -10.70 -3.73 6.00
CA PHE A 113 -9.31 -4.15 6.07
C PHE A 113 -8.85 -4.72 4.73
N ASN A 114 -7.88 -4.03 4.11
CA ASN A 114 -7.23 -4.50 2.89
C ASN A 114 -6.20 -5.58 3.26
N GLN A 115 -6.49 -6.83 2.94
CA GLN A 115 -5.63 -7.95 3.29
C GLN A 115 -4.26 -7.90 2.59
N SER A 116 -4.15 -7.20 1.46
CA SER A 116 -2.86 -6.93 0.80
C SER A 116 -1.86 -6.18 1.69
N ALA A 117 -2.29 -5.54 2.79
CA ALA A 117 -1.36 -4.94 3.74
C ALA A 117 -0.38 -5.95 4.34
N TRP A 118 -0.82 -7.18 4.57
CA TRP A 118 0.07 -8.26 5.00
C TRP A 118 1.10 -8.61 3.94
N LEU A 119 0.68 -8.70 2.67
CA LEU A 119 1.59 -8.95 1.56
C LEU A 119 2.64 -7.84 1.41
N HIS A 120 2.22 -6.57 1.51
CA HIS A 120 3.12 -5.41 1.43
C HIS A 120 4.09 -5.35 2.62
N ALA A 121 3.61 -5.62 3.84
CA ALA A 121 4.44 -5.67 5.03
C ALA A 121 5.50 -6.79 4.93
N GLY A 122 5.10 -8.02 4.58
CA GLY A 122 6.03 -9.13 4.36
C GLY A 122 7.02 -8.85 3.23
N SER A 123 6.53 -8.30 2.11
CA SER A 123 7.37 -7.97 0.95
C SER A 123 8.36 -6.84 1.22
N SER A 124 8.08 -5.96 2.18
CA SER A 124 9.06 -4.96 2.63
C SER A 124 10.31 -5.65 3.17
N TYR A 125 10.14 -6.64 4.05
CA TYR A 125 11.28 -7.40 4.59
C TYR A 125 11.84 -8.43 3.64
N ARG A 126 11.05 -9.04 2.75
CA ARG A 126 11.61 -9.89 1.67
C ARG A 126 12.55 -9.08 0.77
N ARG A 127 12.15 -7.87 0.34
CA ARG A 127 13.02 -7.02 -0.48
C ARG A 127 14.28 -6.58 0.27
N LYS A 128 14.14 -6.21 1.55
CA LYS A 128 15.29 -5.95 2.43
C LYS A 128 16.20 -7.17 2.52
N MET A 129 15.64 -8.38 2.66
CA MET A 129 16.38 -9.62 2.75
C MET A 129 17.26 -9.88 1.53
N HIS A 130 16.76 -9.59 0.32
CA HIS A 130 17.55 -9.71 -0.91
C HIS A 130 18.64 -8.64 -1.03
N GLN A 131 18.37 -7.38 -0.68
CA GLN A 131 19.30 -6.28 -0.94
C GLN A 131 20.28 -6.01 0.20
N GLU A 132 19.77 -6.04 1.42
CA GLU A 132 20.47 -5.61 2.61
C GLU A 132 20.59 -6.71 3.64
N GLY A 133 19.89 -7.83 3.52
CA GLY A 133 19.73 -8.87 4.54
C GLY A 133 18.80 -8.49 5.71
N ILE A 134 18.28 -9.50 6.42
CA ILE A 134 17.37 -9.32 7.57
C ILE A 134 17.81 -10.12 8.80
N HIS A 135 17.40 -9.66 9.98
CA HIS A 135 17.63 -10.32 11.27
C HIS A 135 16.43 -11.13 11.74
N ALA A 136 16.60 -11.89 12.81
CA ALA A 136 15.61 -12.83 13.34
C ALA A 136 14.21 -12.21 13.56
N LEU A 137 14.13 -10.99 14.10
CA LEU A 137 12.85 -10.30 14.30
C LEU A 137 12.17 -9.92 12.98
N GLU A 138 12.93 -9.37 12.04
CA GLU A 138 12.42 -8.98 10.72
C GLU A 138 11.99 -10.21 9.90
N TRP A 139 12.72 -11.33 10.05
CA TRP A 139 12.34 -12.61 9.48
C TRP A 139 11.04 -13.13 10.09
N ALA A 140 10.90 -13.12 11.41
CA ALA A 140 9.69 -13.58 12.08
C ALA A 140 8.47 -12.74 11.66
N ASP A 141 8.67 -11.42 11.54
CA ASP A 141 7.67 -10.49 11.07
C ASP A 141 7.29 -10.71 9.61
N MET A 142 8.26 -11.01 8.75
CA MET A 142 8.03 -11.38 7.34
C MET A 142 7.18 -12.65 7.24
N ILE A 143 7.54 -13.71 7.96
CA ILE A 143 6.81 -14.99 7.98
C ILE A 143 5.38 -14.76 8.48
N TYR A 144 5.21 -14.08 9.62
CA TYR A 144 3.90 -13.76 10.19
C TYR A 144 3.00 -13.04 9.19
N CYS A 145 3.53 -12.01 8.51
CA CYS A 145 2.77 -11.25 7.53
C CYS A 145 2.32 -12.14 6.36
N TYR A 146 3.22 -12.92 5.77
CA TYR A 146 2.83 -13.79 4.67
C TYR A 146 1.87 -14.91 5.09
N GLU A 147 2.00 -15.48 6.29
CA GLU A 147 1.04 -16.47 6.79
C GLU A 147 -0.38 -15.91 6.95
N ASN A 148 -0.51 -14.69 7.49
CA ASN A 148 -1.80 -14.02 7.57
C ASN A 148 -2.38 -13.74 6.17
N TYR A 149 -1.52 -13.35 5.21
CA TYR A 149 -1.96 -13.18 3.82
C TYR A 149 -2.51 -14.48 3.24
N LEU A 150 -1.76 -15.59 3.37
CA LEU A 150 -2.15 -16.92 2.88
C LEU A 150 -3.51 -17.36 3.42
N GLN A 151 -3.76 -17.14 4.72
CA GLN A 151 -5.02 -17.50 5.36
C GLN A 151 -6.18 -16.62 4.86
N SER A 152 -5.90 -15.36 4.60
CA SER A 152 -6.93 -14.38 4.26
C SER A 152 -7.36 -14.38 2.79
N GLN A 153 -6.47 -14.77 1.88
CA GLN A 153 -6.73 -14.79 0.43
C GLN A 153 -6.29 -16.12 -0.21
N PRO A 154 -6.86 -17.26 0.21
CA PRO A 154 -6.42 -18.58 -0.24
C PRO A 154 -6.62 -18.84 -1.75
N ALA A 155 -7.46 -18.03 -2.41
CA ALA A 155 -7.74 -18.11 -3.84
C ALA A 155 -6.88 -17.19 -4.72
N ASP A 156 -5.98 -16.39 -4.13
CA ASP A 156 -5.09 -15.52 -4.91
C ASP A 156 -4.12 -16.38 -5.75
N PRO A 157 -3.96 -16.12 -7.07
CA PRO A 157 -3.05 -16.88 -7.93
C PRO A 157 -1.59 -16.91 -7.46
N MET A 158 -1.15 -15.97 -6.63
CA MET A 158 0.23 -15.93 -6.12
C MET A 158 0.49 -16.92 -4.97
N ILE A 159 -0.57 -17.51 -4.39
CA ILE A 159 -0.50 -18.35 -3.19
C ILE A 159 0.47 -19.54 -3.33
N PRO A 160 0.49 -20.31 -4.43
CA PRO A 160 1.43 -21.43 -4.57
C PRO A 160 2.89 -20.98 -4.46
N ALA A 161 3.29 -19.97 -5.25
CA ALA A 161 4.66 -19.45 -5.23
C ALA A 161 5.05 -18.87 -3.86
N LEU A 162 4.10 -18.22 -3.17
CA LEU A 162 4.34 -17.69 -1.83
C LEU A 162 4.53 -18.82 -0.79
N LYS A 163 3.81 -19.93 -0.91
CA LYS A 163 3.99 -21.11 -0.06
C LYS A 163 5.35 -21.74 -0.26
N ASP A 164 5.77 -21.96 -1.51
CA ASP A 164 7.09 -22.53 -1.83
C ASP A 164 8.24 -21.68 -1.26
N PHE A 165 8.11 -20.34 -1.40
CA PHE A 165 9.03 -19.40 -0.78
C PHE A 165 9.06 -19.54 0.75
N LEU A 166 7.89 -19.58 1.40
CA LEU A 166 7.82 -19.68 2.86
C LEU A 166 8.38 -20.98 3.40
N ASP A 167 8.11 -22.11 2.73
CA ASP A 167 8.65 -23.41 3.13
C ASP A 167 10.18 -23.38 3.07
N SER A 168 10.75 -22.79 2.02
CA SER A 168 12.19 -22.55 1.92
C SER A 168 12.69 -21.59 3.02
N ALA A 169 12.00 -20.47 3.22
CA ALA A 169 12.41 -19.43 4.17
C ALA A 169 12.41 -19.91 5.63
N ARG A 170 11.51 -20.85 5.97
CA ARG A 170 11.43 -21.50 7.28
C ARG A 170 12.68 -22.28 7.64
N THR A 171 13.33 -22.88 6.64
CA THR A 171 14.57 -23.65 6.86
C THR A 171 15.80 -22.79 7.14
N LYS A 172 15.70 -21.46 6.93
CA LYS A 172 16.84 -20.52 7.03
C LYS A 172 16.61 -19.45 8.09
N GLN A 173 15.96 -19.79 9.20
CA GLN A 173 15.75 -18.86 10.32
C GLN A 173 17.11 -18.33 10.85
N PRO A 174 17.35 -17.00 10.83
CA PRO A 174 18.57 -16.43 11.40
C PRO A 174 18.64 -16.65 12.91
N GLN A 175 19.81 -17.04 13.44
CA GLN A 175 20.06 -17.24 14.87
C GLN A 175 20.89 -16.10 15.47
N GLY A 176 20.59 -15.71 16.72
CA GLY A 176 21.33 -14.65 17.40
C GLY A 176 21.43 -13.35 16.59
N ASN A 177 22.65 -12.91 16.29
CA ASN A 177 22.93 -11.70 15.50
C ASN A 177 23.18 -11.99 14.00
N GLU A 178 22.89 -13.20 13.54
CA GLU A 178 23.00 -13.55 12.13
C GLU A 178 22.10 -12.68 11.27
N LYS A 179 22.52 -12.56 10.03
CA LYS A 179 21.87 -11.76 9.00
C LYS A 179 21.64 -12.65 7.80
N LEU A 180 20.38 -12.92 7.51
CA LEU A 180 19.97 -13.71 6.35
C LEU A 180 19.93 -12.82 5.12
N VAL A 181 20.77 -13.16 4.14
CA VAL A 181 20.70 -12.61 2.77
C VAL A 181 20.16 -13.71 1.87
N TRP A 182 19.20 -13.38 1.01
CA TRP A 182 18.54 -14.36 0.15
C TRP A 182 18.90 -14.16 -1.31
N ASP A 183 19.40 -15.23 -1.93
CA ASP A 183 19.58 -15.34 -3.37
C ASP A 183 18.57 -16.36 -3.91
N GLU A 184 17.84 -15.98 -4.96
CA GLU A 184 16.96 -16.90 -5.69
C GLU A 184 17.82 -17.58 -6.75
N GLN A 185 18.33 -18.77 -6.44
CA GLN A 185 18.87 -19.68 -7.45
C GLN A 185 17.73 -20.32 -8.26
#